data_AF-A0A4Q3W3I1-F1
#
_entry.id   AF-A0A4Q3W3I1-F1
#
_cell.length_a   1.000
_cell.length_b   1.000
_cell.length_c   1.000
_cell.angle_alpha   90.00
_cell.angle_beta   90.00
_cell.angle_gamma   90.00
#
_symmetry.space_group_name_H-M   'P 1'
#
loop_
_entity.id
_entity.type
_entity.pdbx_description
1 polymer ?
#
loop_
_entity_poly.entity_id
_entity_poly.type
_entity_poly.pdbx_seq_one_letter_code
_entity_poly.pdbx_strand_id
1 'polypeptide(L)'
;MIDLLAHREDFPILETIVAGRPLAYLDNAATSQKPQAVIDATDEFYRESNANVHRGVHALSVKATRMFDDARTKVQMLLNAGDVREAIFTKGCTEAINLVAYCLSSPNGWLNAELGEAHRLREGDTILISTMEHHSNIVPWQLAAERTGAQVVPIPITDAGEIDMEAYASLLREHRVRVVGIVHVSNSLGTINPVKEIVRMAHEAGALTMVDGAQAGPHILVDVQDIDADFYSLSCHKIYSPTGIGVLYGKKVLLDAMPPYHGGGDMIRTVSFERTTYAPVPAKYEAGTPNVAGVVGLGAGIEYLAGLGGGGREGLGRTFEAIHAWELALAERAHAGLAEIPGYRRTGEAAEGSGIVSFVVDGVHPHDLGTILDSDAIAIRAGHHCCMPLMKRLGVPATARASFAFYNTEEEADRLVEGVMNAKRMFS
;
A
#
# COMPACT_ATOMS: atom_id res chain seq x y z
N MET A 1 5.49 24.84 -11.14
CA MET A 1 4.65 23.70 -11.51
C MET A 1 5.59 22.64 -12.03
N ILE A 2 5.56 21.42 -11.48
CA ILE A 2 6.41 20.31 -11.91
C ILE A 2 5.83 19.78 -13.23
N ASP A 3 6.65 19.64 -14.27
CA ASP A 3 6.24 19.00 -15.52
C ASP A 3 6.39 17.47 -15.38
N LEU A 4 5.34 16.82 -14.88
CA LEU A 4 5.35 15.37 -14.64
C LEU A 4 5.48 14.56 -15.94
N LEU A 5 4.98 15.07 -17.06
CA LEU A 5 5.00 14.35 -18.33
C LEU A 5 6.37 14.37 -18.99
N ALA A 6 7.20 15.39 -18.73
CA ALA A 6 8.61 15.38 -19.11
C ALA A 6 9.36 14.16 -18.54
N HIS A 7 8.88 13.60 -17.42
CA HIS A 7 9.48 12.44 -16.76
C HIS A 7 8.93 11.08 -17.25
N ARG A 8 8.03 11.06 -18.25
CA ARG A 8 7.55 9.81 -18.83
C ARG A 8 8.68 9.02 -19.51
N GLU A 9 9.66 9.71 -20.10
CA GLU A 9 10.83 9.09 -20.74
C GLU A 9 11.75 8.35 -19.75
N ASP A 10 11.66 8.68 -18.45
CA ASP A 10 12.39 7.96 -17.42
C ASP A 10 11.90 6.50 -17.27
N PHE A 11 10.73 6.14 -17.82
CA PHE A 11 10.12 4.81 -17.70
C PHE A 11 10.24 4.02 -19.02
N PRO A 12 11.34 3.29 -19.24
CA PRO A 12 11.64 2.67 -20.54
C PRO A 12 10.57 1.68 -21.02
N ILE A 13 9.85 1.02 -20.11
CA ILE A 13 8.80 0.07 -20.47
C ILE A 13 7.58 0.72 -21.16
N LEU A 14 7.39 2.04 -21.01
CA LEU A 14 6.27 2.76 -21.63
C LEU A 14 6.43 2.96 -23.14
N GLU A 15 7.60 2.67 -23.71
CA GLU A 15 7.83 2.62 -25.15
C GLU A 15 7.32 1.31 -25.81
N THR A 16 6.83 0.37 -25.01
CA THR A 16 6.34 -0.93 -25.49
C THR A 16 5.20 -0.76 -26.49
N ILE A 17 5.30 -1.48 -27.61
CA ILE A 17 4.22 -1.62 -28.59
C ILE A 17 3.49 -2.95 -28.35
N VAL A 18 2.17 -2.88 -28.15
CA VAL A 18 1.28 -4.04 -28.02
C VAL A 18 0.27 -3.98 -29.16
N ALA A 19 0.02 -5.10 -29.85
CA ALA A 19 -0.93 -5.16 -30.97
C ALA A 19 -0.73 -4.05 -32.05
N GLY A 20 0.50 -3.60 -32.26
CA GLY A 20 0.83 -2.54 -33.22
C GLY A 20 0.52 -1.11 -32.75
N ARG A 21 0.18 -0.90 -31.46
CA ARG A 21 -0.09 0.41 -30.86
C ARG A 21 0.78 0.67 -29.62
N PRO A 22 1.05 1.93 -29.26
CA PRO A 22 1.70 2.27 -27.99
C PRO A 22 0.90 1.76 -26.78
N LEU A 23 1.58 1.16 -25.81
CA LEU A 23 0.98 0.71 -24.56
C LEU A 23 0.36 1.89 -23.78
N ALA A 24 -0.92 1.78 -23.44
CA ALA A 24 -1.56 2.57 -22.40
C ALA A 24 -1.65 1.73 -21.12
N TYR A 25 -0.69 1.89 -20.21
CA TYR A 25 -0.62 1.11 -18.98
C TYR A 25 -1.45 1.75 -17.86
N LEU A 26 -2.66 1.23 -17.63
CA LEU A 26 -3.65 1.72 -16.68
C LEU A 26 -3.96 0.70 -15.55
N ASP A 27 -3.01 -0.18 -15.21
CA ASP A 27 -3.11 -1.13 -14.08
C ASP A 27 -2.12 -0.80 -12.94
N ASN A 28 -1.85 0.49 -12.73
CA ASN A 28 -0.89 1.00 -11.76
C ASN A 28 -1.24 0.65 -10.30
N ALA A 29 -2.53 0.52 -9.98
CA ALA A 29 -2.97 0.07 -8.67
C ALA A 29 -2.64 -1.41 -8.39
N ALA A 30 -2.35 -2.22 -9.42
CA ALA A 30 -1.77 -3.55 -9.24
C ALA A 30 -0.25 -3.47 -9.04
N THR A 31 0.47 -2.77 -9.92
CA THR A 31 1.89 -2.42 -9.75
C THR A 31 2.22 -1.25 -10.66
N SER A 32 3.09 -0.33 -10.23
CA SER A 32 3.55 0.74 -11.12
C SER A 32 4.78 0.30 -11.92
N GLN A 33 5.14 1.08 -12.93
CA GLN A 33 6.40 0.93 -13.67
C GLN A 33 7.58 1.56 -12.92
N LYS A 34 8.80 1.33 -13.42
CA LYS A 34 10.05 1.70 -12.73
C LYS A 34 10.81 2.75 -13.55
N PRO A 35 11.23 3.87 -12.94
CA PRO A 35 12.10 4.81 -13.62
C PRO A 35 13.50 4.21 -13.77
N GLN A 36 14.25 4.67 -14.74
CA GLN A 36 15.60 4.21 -15.06
C GLN A 36 16.53 4.29 -13.83
N ALA A 37 16.39 5.34 -13.02
CA ALA A 37 17.14 5.50 -11.78
C ALA A 37 17.01 4.32 -10.79
N VAL A 38 15.82 3.69 -10.72
CA VAL A 38 15.59 2.51 -9.86
C VAL A 38 16.22 1.25 -10.45
N ILE A 39 16.14 1.11 -11.78
CA ILE A 39 16.73 0.01 -12.53
C ILE A 39 18.26 0.05 -12.37
N ASP A 40 18.86 1.21 -12.62
CA ASP A 40 20.29 1.44 -12.52
C ASP A 40 20.82 1.20 -11.10
N ALA A 41 20.14 1.70 -10.07
CA ALA A 41 20.54 1.48 -8.68
C ALA A 41 20.58 -0.01 -8.30
N THR A 42 19.67 -0.80 -8.86
CA THR A 42 19.63 -2.25 -8.63
C THR A 42 20.75 -2.96 -9.41
N ASP A 43 20.99 -2.60 -10.67
CA ASP A 43 22.08 -3.14 -11.50
C ASP A 43 23.46 -2.80 -10.92
N GLU A 44 23.70 -1.52 -10.57
CA GLU A 44 24.93 -1.04 -9.97
C GLU A 44 25.22 -1.75 -8.64
N PHE A 45 24.20 -1.94 -7.78
CA PHE A 45 24.38 -2.69 -6.54
C PHE A 45 24.98 -4.08 -6.81
N TYR A 46 24.42 -4.83 -7.76
CA TYR A 46 24.90 -6.17 -8.07
C TYR A 46 26.29 -6.19 -8.73
N ARG A 47 26.59 -5.22 -9.60
CA ARG A 47 27.89 -5.14 -10.27
C ARG A 47 29.02 -4.69 -9.36
N GLU A 48 28.74 -3.76 -8.45
CA GLU A 48 29.79 -3.00 -7.76
C GLU A 48 29.79 -3.09 -6.24
N SER A 49 28.66 -3.48 -5.63
CA SER A 49 28.44 -3.30 -4.19
C SER A 49 27.92 -4.55 -3.47
N ASN A 50 27.65 -5.64 -4.19
CA ASN A 50 27.02 -6.83 -3.62
C ASN A 50 27.86 -7.47 -2.50
N ALA A 51 27.31 -7.41 -1.30
CA ALA A 51 27.76 -8.13 -0.12
C ALA A 51 26.58 -8.27 0.86
N ASN A 52 26.70 -9.17 1.83
CA ASN A 52 25.76 -9.20 2.95
C ASN A 52 25.99 -7.98 3.87
N VAL A 53 24.96 -7.57 4.60
CA VAL A 53 24.93 -6.34 5.40
C VAL A 53 25.20 -6.58 6.89
N HIS A 54 25.54 -5.51 7.61
CA HIS A 54 25.76 -5.39 9.05
C HIS A 54 27.02 -6.07 9.62
N ARG A 55 27.18 -7.39 9.47
CA ARG A 55 28.20 -8.15 10.24
C ARG A 55 29.58 -8.27 9.57
N GLY A 56 29.74 -7.83 8.33
CA GLY A 56 31.02 -7.91 7.63
C GLY A 56 31.88 -6.66 7.79
N VAL A 57 33.18 -6.85 8.01
CA VAL A 57 34.17 -5.78 8.19
C VAL A 57 34.91 -5.38 6.90
N HIS A 58 34.68 -6.11 5.80
CA HIS A 58 35.33 -5.85 4.52
C HIS A 58 34.62 -4.73 3.74
N ALA A 59 35.35 -4.08 2.82
CA ALA A 59 34.89 -2.88 2.12
C ALA A 59 33.50 -3.00 1.46
N LEU A 60 33.23 -4.11 0.75
CA LEU A 60 31.93 -4.32 0.11
C LEU A 60 30.78 -4.46 1.12
N SER A 61 30.98 -5.14 2.25
CA SER A 61 29.95 -5.24 3.31
C SER A 61 29.66 -3.89 3.93
N VAL A 62 30.70 -3.08 4.18
CA VAL A 62 30.54 -1.71 4.69
C VAL A 62 29.78 -0.83 3.68
N LYS A 63 30.11 -0.92 2.38
CA LYS A 63 29.41 -0.20 1.30
C LYS A 63 27.94 -0.62 1.23
N ALA A 64 27.65 -1.92 1.15
CA ALA A 64 26.29 -2.46 1.09
C ALA A 64 25.45 -2.06 2.31
N THR A 65 26.04 -2.12 3.51
CA THR A 65 25.36 -1.73 4.76
C THR A 65 24.98 -0.25 4.74
N ARG A 66 25.89 0.63 4.31
CA ARG A 66 25.61 2.06 4.18
C ARG A 66 24.46 2.32 3.21
N MET A 67 24.44 1.65 2.06
CA MET A 67 23.36 1.81 1.07
C MET A 67 22.01 1.33 1.62
N PHE A 68 22.01 0.23 2.37
CA PHE A 68 20.82 -0.33 3.01
C PHE A 68 20.26 0.61 4.10
N ASP A 69 21.12 1.13 4.98
CA ASP A 69 20.72 2.06 6.06
C ASP A 69 20.29 3.44 5.53
N ASP A 70 20.92 3.90 4.45
CA ASP A 70 20.53 5.13 3.74
C ASP A 70 19.11 5.01 3.15
N ALA A 71 18.78 3.87 2.54
CA ALA A 71 17.42 3.61 2.06
C ALA A 71 16.38 3.64 3.19
N ARG A 72 16.73 3.15 4.39
CA ARG A 72 15.84 3.24 5.56
C ARG A 72 15.63 4.68 6.01
N THR A 73 16.67 5.50 5.97
CA THR A 73 16.58 6.94 6.25
C THR A 73 15.66 7.65 5.24
N LYS A 74 15.69 7.25 3.97
CA LYS A 74 14.77 7.75 2.94
C LYS A 74 13.33 7.31 3.18
N VAL A 75 13.10 6.09 3.65
CA VAL A 75 11.78 5.62 4.09
C VAL A 75 11.27 6.43 5.29
N GLN A 76 12.14 6.71 6.26
CA GLN A 76 11.81 7.59 7.39
C GLN A 76 11.35 8.96 6.89
N MET A 77 12.10 9.57 5.95
CA MET A 77 11.75 10.84 5.32
C MET A 77 10.42 10.77 4.56
N LEU A 78 10.17 9.71 3.80
CA LEU A 78 8.93 9.51 3.04
C LEU A 78 7.70 9.51 3.97
N LEU A 79 7.79 8.79 5.08
CA LEU A 79 6.67 8.61 6.02
C LEU A 79 6.55 9.71 7.06
N ASN A 80 7.58 10.54 7.22
CA ASN A 80 7.78 11.38 8.40
C ASN A 80 7.88 10.57 9.70
N ALA A 81 8.56 9.43 9.70
CA ALA A 81 8.73 8.70 10.95
C ALA A 81 9.67 9.47 11.91
N GLY A 82 9.33 9.51 13.20
CA GLY A 82 10.12 10.22 14.20
C GLY A 82 11.50 9.58 14.43
N ASP A 83 11.62 8.29 14.14
CA ASP A 83 12.86 7.54 14.28
C ASP A 83 13.01 6.51 13.15
N VAL A 84 14.22 6.40 12.58
CA VAL A 84 14.54 5.46 11.50
C VAL A 84 14.25 4.00 11.88
N ARG A 85 14.30 3.68 13.18
CA ARG A 85 14.03 2.33 13.72
C ARG A 85 12.55 1.97 13.71
N GLU A 86 11.67 2.93 13.44
CA GLU A 86 10.24 2.70 13.30
C GLU A 86 9.88 2.13 11.92
N ALA A 87 10.78 2.22 10.94
CA ALA A 87 10.61 1.62 9.63
C ALA A 87 11.25 0.22 9.58
N ILE A 88 10.43 -0.82 9.43
CA ILE A 88 10.82 -2.22 9.28
C ILE A 88 10.65 -2.63 7.81
N PHE A 89 11.67 -3.24 7.22
CA PHE A 89 11.56 -3.82 5.89
C PHE A 89 10.87 -5.18 5.92
N THR A 90 9.93 -5.35 4.99
CA THR A 90 9.18 -6.59 4.78
C THR A 90 9.15 -6.91 3.28
N LYS A 91 8.50 -7.99 2.88
CA LYS A 91 8.29 -8.37 1.47
C LYS A 91 7.21 -7.54 0.78
N GLY A 92 6.38 -6.81 1.54
CA GLY A 92 5.23 -6.08 1.05
C GLY A 92 4.25 -5.75 2.17
N CYS A 93 3.24 -4.93 1.88
CA CYS A 93 2.18 -4.58 2.84
C CYS A 93 1.55 -5.81 3.51
N THR A 94 1.35 -6.89 2.77
CA THR A 94 0.80 -8.15 3.30
C THR A 94 1.65 -8.72 4.45
N GLU A 95 2.98 -8.75 4.33
CA GLU A 95 3.84 -9.28 5.40
C GLU A 95 3.90 -8.33 6.60
N ALA A 96 3.86 -7.01 6.36
CA ALA A 96 3.74 -6.00 7.40
C ALA A 96 2.47 -6.18 8.25
N ILE A 97 1.30 -6.36 7.62
CA ILE A 97 0.04 -6.60 8.35
C ILE A 97 0.09 -7.95 9.09
N ASN A 98 0.63 -9.00 8.47
CA ASN A 98 0.76 -10.31 9.12
C ASN A 98 1.68 -10.25 10.35
N LEU A 99 2.76 -9.49 10.30
CA LEU A 99 3.66 -9.27 11.43
C LEU A 99 2.87 -8.72 12.62
N VAL A 100 2.10 -7.65 12.41
CA VAL A 100 1.30 -7.01 13.47
C VAL A 100 0.24 -7.99 13.98
N ALA A 101 -0.57 -8.56 13.09
CA ALA A 101 -1.63 -9.50 13.47
C ALA A 101 -1.09 -10.73 14.22
N TYR A 102 0.07 -11.25 13.83
CA TYR A 102 0.74 -12.34 14.54
C TYR A 102 1.22 -11.91 15.92
N CYS A 103 1.88 -10.76 16.04
CA CYS A 103 2.40 -10.27 17.33
C CYS A 103 1.27 -10.03 18.33
N LEU A 104 0.14 -9.46 17.88
CA LEU A 104 -1.03 -9.21 18.71
C LEU A 104 -1.77 -10.49 19.13
N SER A 105 -1.66 -11.56 18.33
CA SER A 105 -2.26 -12.88 18.61
C SER A 105 -1.26 -13.92 19.13
N SER A 106 -0.04 -13.51 19.48
CA SER A 106 1.03 -14.43 19.86
C SER A 106 0.71 -15.14 21.18
N PRO A 107 0.76 -16.48 21.23
CA PRO A 107 0.54 -17.23 22.47
C PRO A 107 1.70 -17.07 23.46
N ASN A 108 2.87 -16.66 22.98
CA ASN A 108 4.08 -16.49 23.80
C ASN A 108 4.07 -15.19 24.62
N GLY A 109 3.02 -14.38 24.49
CA GLY A 109 2.89 -13.09 25.17
C GLY A 109 3.79 -12.02 24.58
N TRP A 110 3.68 -10.82 25.14
CA TRP A 110 4.48 -9.65 24.76
C TRP A 110 5.76 -9.57 25.58
N LEU A 111 6.80 -8.93 25.03
CA LEU A 111 8.04 -8.70 25.76
C LEU A 111 7.84 -7.71 26.91
N ASN A 112 6.94 -6.73 26.73
CA ASN A 112 6.43 -5.90 27.81
C ASN A 112 5.06 -6.43 28.25
N ALA A 113 4.98 -6.91 29.50
CA ALA A 113 3.77 -7.54 30.03
C ALA A 113 2.59 -6.56 30.19
N GLU A 114 2.86 -5.30 30.54
CA GLU A 114 1.83 -4.27 30.75
C GLU A 114 1.16 -3.87 29.43
N LEU A 115 1.96 -3.52 28.41
CA LEU A 115 1.45 -3.25 27.07
C LEU A 115 0.81 -4.49 26.44
N GLY A 116 1.33 -5.67 26.75
CA GLY A 116 0.72 -6.94 26.36
C GLY A 116 -0.66 -7.15 26.95
N GLU A 117 -0.87 -6.90 28.23
CA GLU A 117 -2.19 -7.05 28.86
C GLU A 117 -3.21 -6.06 28.26
N ALA A 118 -2.75 -4.85 27.93
CA ALA A 118 -3.58 -3.82 27.30
C ALA A 118 -4.02 -4.21 25.88
N HIS A 119 -3.11 -4.75 25.06
CA HIS A 119 -3.29 -4.82 23.60
C HIS A 119 -3.29 -6.22 22.98
N ARG A 120 -2.95 -7.29 23.72
CA ARG A 120 -3.07 -8.66 23.19
C ARG A 120 -4.53 -8.98 22.87
N LEU A 121 -4.73 -9.72 21.79
CA LEU A 121 -6.04 -10.23 21.40
C LEU A 121 -6.42 -11.44 22.27
N ARG A 122 -7.67 -11.47 22.71
CA ARG A 122 -8.28 -12.58 23.46
C ARG A 122 -9.76 -12.72 23.11
N GLU A 123 -10.35 -13.80 23.60
CA GLU A 123 -11.79 -14.04 23.52
C GLU A 123 -12.59 -12.82 24.01
N GLY A 124 -13.61 -12.44 23.24
CA GLY A 124 -14.47 -11.28 23.49
C GLY A 124 -13.90 -9.94 23.01
N ASP A 125 -12.65 -9.87 22.53
CA ASP A 125 -12.13 -8.68 21.87
C ASP A 125 -12.65 -8.58 20.41
N THR A 126 -12.78 -7.35 19.91
CA THR A 126 -13.22 -7.06 18.55
C THR A 126 -12.10 -6.41 17.73
N ILE A 127 -11.96 -6.86 16.48
CA ILE A 127 -11.09 -6.30 15.44
C ILE A 127 -12.01 -5.65 14.39
N LEU A 128 -12.02 -4.32 14.32
CA LEU A 128 -12.80 -3.58 13.33
C LEU A 128 -12.00 -3.44 12.04
N ILE A 129 -12.59 -3.83 10.92
CA ILE A 129 -11.93 -3.84 9.59
C ILE A 129 -12.89 -3.22 8.58
N SER A 130 -12.48 -2.28 7.73
CA SER A 130 -13.44 -1.71 6.78
C SER A 130 -13.98 -2.71 5.75
N THR A 131 -15.18 -2.43 5.24
CA THR A 131 -15.77 -3.25 4.17
C THR A 131 -14.98 -3.14 2.86
N MET A 132 -14.21 -2.07 2.68
CA MET A 132 -13.44 -1.79 1.45
C MET A 132 -11.99 -2.28 1.50
N GLU A 133 -11.60 -3.05 2.53
CA GLU A 133 -10.25 -3.56 2.66
C GLU A 133 -9.84 -4.48 1.52
N HIS A 134 -8.54 -4.42 1.20
CA HIS A 134 -7.86 -5.46 0.46
C HIS A 134 -7.76 -6.73 1.32
N HIS A 135 -7.79 -7.92 0.71
CA HIS A 135 -7.71 -9.22 1.41
C HIS A 135 -6.52 -9.32 2.37
N SER A 136 -5.40 -8.67 2.04
CA SER A 136 -4.21 -8.57 2.91
C SER A 136 -4.47 -7.88 4.24
N ASN A 137 -5.49 -7.02 4.35
CA ASN A 137 -5.92 -6.40 5.60
C ASN A 137 -7.23 -7.00 6.15
N ILE A 138 -7.57 -8.22 5.73
CA ILE A 138 -8.71 -9.00 6.26
C ILE A 138 -8.23 -10.34 6.81
N VAL A 139 -7.57 -11.13 5.95
CA VAL A 139 -7.20 -12.52 6.26
C VAL A 139 -6.27 -12.64 7.47
N PRO A 140 -5.25 -11.78 7.67
CA PRO A 140 -4.40 -11.88 8.87
C PRO A 140 -5.17 -11.71 10.17
N TRP A 141 -6.20 -10.85 10.18
CA TRP A 141 -7.07 -10.63 11.33
C TRP A 141 -8.01 -11.79 11.58
N GLN A 142 -8.52 -12.44 10.53
CA GLN A 142 -9.30 -13.67 10.66
C GLN A 142 -8.44 -14.79 11.29
N LEU A 143 -7.20 -14.97 10.82
CA LEU A 143 -6.28 -15.94 11.41
C LEU A 143 -5.92 -15.59 12.88
N ALA A 144 -5.78 -14.30 13.20
CA ALA A 144 -5.56 -13.85 14.57
C ALA A 144 -6.78 -14.12 15.47
N ALA A 145 -8.00 -13.89 14.95
CA ALA A 145 -9.27 -14.19 15.60
C ALA A 145 -9.42 -15.70 15.87
N GLU A 146 -9.16 -16.55 14.87
CA GLU A 146 -9.18 -18.02 15.02
C GLU A 146 -8.24 -18.52 16.13
N ARG A 147 -7.06 -17.91 16.27
CA ARG A 147 -6.08 -18.25 17.31
C ARG A 147 -6.50 -17.83 18.72
N THR A 148 -7.27 -16.74 18.85
CA THR A 148 -7.47 -16.05 20.13
C THR A 148 -8.90 -16.07 20.64
N GLY A 149 -9.87 -16.38 19.78
CA GLY A 149 -11.31 -16.23 20.06
C GLY A 149 -11.83 -14.80 19.90
N ALA A 150 -11.02 -13.86 19.40
CA ALA A 150 -11.50 -12.53 19.04
C ALA A 150 -12.45 -12.59 17.83
N GLN A 151 -13.18 -11.52 17.57
CA GLN A 151 -14.10 -11.41 16.43
C GLN A 151 -13.64 -10.33 15.45
N VAL A 152 -13.73 -10.61 14.15
CA VAL A 152 -13.58 -9.59 13.09
C VAL A 152 -14.96 -9.04 12.74
N VAL A 153 -15.12 -7.71 12.82
CA VAL A 153 -16.39 -7.02 12.54
C VAL A 153 -16.16 -5.97 11.44
N PRO A 154 -16.97 -5.97 10.36
CA PRO A 154 -16.80 -5.02 9.27
C PRO A 154 -17.30 -3.63 9.65
N ILE A 155 -16.51 -2.59 9.34
CA ILE A 155 -16.96 -1.19 9.36
C ILE A 155 -17.71 -0.94 8.04
N PRO A 156 -18.99 -0.54 8.07
CA PRO A 156 -19.77 -0.35 6.86
C PRO A 156 -19.32 0.89 6.07
N ILE A 157 -19.74 0.91 4.81
CA ILE A 157 -19.51 2.03 3.89
C ILE A 157 -20.84 2.55 3.34
N THR A 158 -20.89 3.83 3.02
CA THR A 158 -22.00 4.49 2.32
C THR A 158 -22.07 4.02 0.87
N ASP A 159 -23.17 4.34 0.17
CA ASP A 159 -23.30 4.03 -1.25
C ASP A 159 -22.36 4.86 -2.13
N ALA A 160 -21.90 6.02 -1.64
CA ALA A 160 -20.81 6.78 -2.27
C ALA A 160 -19.45 6.08 -2.14
N GLY A 161 -19.34 5.05 -1.30
CA GLY A 161 -18.08 4.32 -1.10
C GLY A 161 -17.17 4.97 -0.06
N GLU A 162 -17.73 5.71 0.90
CA GLU A 162 -17.03 6.32 2.04
C GLU A 162 -17.27 5.50 3.31
N ILE A 163 -16.38 5.59 4.29
CA ILE A 163 -16.63 4.99 5.61
C ILE A 163 -17.84 5.66 6.25
N ASP A 164 -18.79 4.85 6.74
CA ASP A 164 -19.89 5.36 7.55
C ASP A 164 -19.36 5.69 8.95
N MET A 165 -19.04 6.97 9.16
CA MET A 165 -18.42 7.45 10.40
C MET A 165 -19.36 7.35 11.61
N GLU A 166 -20.68 7.42 11.41
CA GLU A 166 -21.66 7.25 12.49
C GLU A 166 -21.73 5.79 12.95
N ALA A 167 -21.77 4.86 12.01
CA ALA A 167 -21.69 3.45 12.30
C ALA A 167 -20.35 3.07 12.94
N TYR A 168 -19.24 3.63 12.45
CA TYR A 168 -17.91 3.43 13.04
C TYR A 168 -17.88 3.90 14.51
N ALA A 169 -18.38 5.10 14.81
CA ALA A 169 -18.48 5.61 16.18
C ALA A 169 -19.37 4.72 17.09
N SER A 170 -20.41 4.11 16.53
CA SER A 170 -21.29 3.18 17.25
C SER A 170 -20.58 1.87 17.55
N LEU A 171 -19.89 1.29 16.58
CA LEU A 171 -19.10 0.07 16.74
C LEU A 171 -18.02 0.23 17.83
N LEU A 172 -17.32 1.37 17.87
CA LEU A 172 -16.34 1.66 18.92
C LEU A 172 -16.95 1.72 20.33
N ARG A 173 -18.21 2.14 20.47
CA ARG A 173 -18.91 2.21 21.77
C ARG A 173 -19.50 0.87 22.19
N GLU A 174 -19.97 0.08 21.23
CA GLU A 174 -20.68 -1.18 21.48
C GLU A 174 -19.75 -2.36 21.70
N HIS A 175 -18.55 -2.31 21.13
CA HIS A 175 -17.57 -3.39 21.17
C HIS A 175 -16.37 -3.07 22.05
N ARG A 176 -15.77 -4.11 22.60
CA ARG A 176 -14.42 -4.03 23.19
C ARG A 176 -13.37 -4.09 22.08
N VAL A 177 -13.18 -2.97 21.40
CA VAL A 177 -12.29 -2.90 20.22
C VAL A 177 -10.83 -2.93 20.65
N ARG A 178 -10.02 -3.76 19.99
CA ARG A 178 -8.57 -3.84 20.19
C ARG A 178 -7.76 -3.34 19.03
N VAL A 179 -8.26 -3.54 17.82
CA VAL A 179 -7.60 -3.09 16.60
C VAL A 179 -8.63 -2.53 15.65
N VAL A 180 -8.27 -1.42 15.00
CA VAL A 180 -8.96 -0.88 13.83
C VAL A 180 -8.01 -0.99 12.64
N GLY A 181 -8.36 -1.83 11.67
CA GLY A 181 -7.67 -1.95 10.39
C GLY A 181 -8.41 -1.14 9.31
N ILE A 182 -7.69 -0.22 8.66
CA ILE A 182 -8.27 0.69 7.67
C ILE A 182 -7.33 0.90 6.47
N VAL A 183 -7.84 0.83 5.24
CA VAL A 183 -7.13 1.35 4.06
C VAL A 183 -7.12 2.88 4.09
N HIS A 184 -5.96 3.48 3.82
CA HIS A 184 -5.89 4.94 3.63
C HIS A 184 -6.49 5.34 2.28
N VAL A 185 -6.20 4.58 1.23
CA VAL A 185 -6.82 4.74 -0.09
C VAL A 185 -7.32 3.39 -0.60
N SER A 186 -8.59 3.31 -1.01
CA SER A 186 -9.16 2.06 -1.55
C SER A 186 -8.55 1.71 -2.90
N ASN A 187 -8.02 0.50 -3.04
CA ASN A 187 -7.51 0.01 -4.33
C ASN A 187 -8.60 -0.27 -5.38
N SER A 188 -9.86 -0.31 -4.96
CA SER A 188 -10.99 -0.52 -5.84
C SER A 188 -11.74 0.78 -6.06
N LEU A 189 -12.08 1.53 -5.01
CA LEU A 189 -12.95 2.70 -5.14
C LEU A 189 -12.20 3.99 -5.44
N GLY A 190 -10.90 4.05 -5.13
CA GLY A 190 -10.15 5.31 -5.15
C GLY A 190 -10.43 6.23 -3.95
N THR A 191 -11.41 5.91 -3.10
CA THR A 191 -11.74 6.67 -1.89
C THR A 191 -10.51 6.92 -1.01
N ILE A 192 -10.26 8.17 -0.67
CA ILE A 192 -9.28 8.59 0.34
C ILE A 192 -10.00 8.72 1.68
N ASN A 193 -9.67 7.86 2.64
CA ASN A 193 -10.33 7.84 3.94
C ASN A 193 -9.75 8.89 4.90
N PRO A 194 -10.56 9.47 5.81
CA PRO A 194 -10.10 10.44 6.82
C PRO A 194 -9.35 9.74 7.97
N VAL A 195 -8.21 9.11 7.66
CA VAL A 195 -7.49 8.22 8.59
C VAL A 195 -7.08 8.91 9.89
N LYS A 196 -6.77 10.20 9.86
CA LYS A 196 -6.44 10.98 11.06
C LYS A 196 -7.60 11.00 12.06
N GLU A 197 -8.83 11.22 11.57
CA GLU A 197 -10.02 11.22 12.43
C GLU A 197 -10.34 9.81 12.93
N ILE A 198 -10.25 8.81 12.05
CA ILE A 198 -10.45 7.40 12.41
C ILE A 198 -9.46 6.98 13.50
N VAL A 199 -8.18 7.31 13.36
CA VAL A 199 -7.14 6.98 14.33
C VAL A 199 -7.41 7.65 15.68
N ARG A 200 -7.74 8.95 15.68
CA ARG A 200 -8.12 9.66 16.91
C ARG A 200 -9.27 8.98 17.65
N MET A 201 -10.34 8.60 16.94
CA MET A 201 -11.49 7.91 17.54
C MET A 201 -11.13 6.51 18.05
N ALA A 202 -10.26 5.77 17.34
CA ALA A 202 -9.77 4.47 17.78
C ALA A 202 -8.98 4.60 19.10
N HIS A 203 -8.12 5.60 19.22
CA HIS A 203 -7.35 5.87 20.45
C HIS A 203 -8.24 6.26 21.62
N GLU A 204 -9.27 7.08 21.38
CA GLU A 204 -10.27 7.42 22.41
C GLU A 204 -11.00 6.18 22.96
N ALA A 205 -11.17 5.15 22.14
CA ALA A 205 -11.70 3.84 22.53
C ALA A 205 -10.63 2.88 23.09
N GLY A 206 -9.36 3.28 23.14
CA GLY A 206 -8.23 2.46 23.60
C GLY A 206 -7.80 1.35 22.63
N ALA A 207 -8.15 1.46 21.35
CA ALA A 207 -7.78 0.53 20.29
C ALA A 207 -6.49 0.96 19.58
N LEU A 208 -5.71 -0.01 19.09
CA LEU A 208 -4.59 0.25 18.19
C LEU A 208 -5.07 0.36 16.74
N THR A 209 -4.26 0.96 15.89
CA THR A 209 -4.58 1.17 14.47
C THR A 209 -3.59 0.50 13.52
N MET A 210 -4.10 -0.19 12.50
CA MET A 210 -3.33 -0.68 11.36
C MET A 210 -3.81 0.02 10.09
N VAL A 211 -3.03 0.97 9.60
CA VAL A 211 -3.36 1.69 8.38
C VAL A 211 -2.68 1.03 7.17
N ASP A 212 -3.47 0.49 6.24
CA ASP A 212 -2.98 -0.01 4.96
C ASP A 212 -2.80 1.17 3.98
N GLY A 213 -1.55 1.57 3.81
CA GLY A 213 -1.14 2.65 2.93
C GLY A 213 -0.71 2.20 1.54
N ALA A 214 -1.00 0.96 1.12
CA ALA A 214 -0.47 0.42 -0.14
C ALA A 214 -0.85 1.28 -1.37
N GLN A 215 -2.02 1.92 -1.36
CA GLN A 215 -2.42 2.86 -2.42
C GLN A 215 -2.23 4.33 -2.04
N ALA A 216 -2.13 4.68 -0.77
CA ALA A 216 -1.76 6.05 -0.41
C ALA A 216 -0.33 6.37 -0.84
N GLY A 217 0.61 5.43 -0.64
CA GLY A 217 2.03 5.60 -0.90
C GLY A 217 2.41 6.13 -2.29
N PRO A 218 1.78 5.71 -3.41
CA PRO A 218 2.05 6.30 -4.72
C PRO A 218 1.33 7.62 -5.02
N HIS A 219 0.25 7.94 -4.31
CA HIS A 219 -0.69 8.99 -4.75
C HIS A 219 -0.69 10.24 -3.86
N ILE A 220 -0.38 10.11 -2.57
CA ILE A 220 -0.42 11.22 -1.60
C ILE A 220 0.77 11.16 -0.64
N LEU A 221 1.26 12.33 -0.20
CA LEU A 221 2.32 12.38 0.80
C LEU A 221 1.77 11.96 2.16
N VAL A 222 2.37 10.92 2.73
CA VAL A 222 1.99 10.40 4.05
C VAL A 222 2.77 11.12 5.15
N ASP A 223 2.08 11.41 6.24
CA ASP A 223 2.67 11.90 7.48
C ASP A 223 2.15 11.05 8.66
N VAL A 224 2.92 10.03 9.04
CA VAL A 224 2.49 9.09 10.09
C VAL A 224 2.43 9.73 11.47
N GLN A 225 3.17 10.80 11.70
CA GLN A 225 3.12 11.57 12.94
C GLN A 225 1.84 12.42 13.01
N ASP A 226 1.45 13.08 11.91
CA ASP A 226 0.20 13.85 11.88
C ASP A 226 -1.05 12.96 11.96
N ILE A 227 -1.00 11.79 11.33
CA ILE A 227 -2.06 10.77 11.42
C ILE A 227 -2.11 10.14 12.83
N ASP A 228 -0.99 10.16 13.56
CA ASP A 228 -0.76 9.44 14.81
C ASP A 228 -0.96 7.91 14.70
N ALA A 229 -0.72 7.34 13.52
CA ALA A 229 -0.92 5.90 13.28
C ALA A 229 -0.06 5.04 14.22
N ASP A 230 -0.60 3.95 14.76
CA ASP A 230 0.20 3.01 15.56
C ASP A 230 1.06 2.13 14.66
N PHE A 231 0.46 1.70 13.55
CA PHE A 231 1.11 0.98 12.46
C PHE A 231 0.65 1.49 11.10
N TYR A 232 1.57 1.55 10.14
CA TYR A 232 1.29 1.96 8.77
C TYR A 232 2.09 1.10 7.79
N SER A 233 1.46 0.55 6.76
CA SER A 233 2.14 -0.33 5.79
C SER A 233 2.21 0.24 4.39
N LEU A 234 3.29 -0.10 3.67
CA LEU A 234 3.50 0.23 2.26
C LEU A 234 3.86 -1.02 1.45
N SER A 235 3.42 -1.03 0.19
CA SER A 235 3.91 -1.95 -0.84
C SER A 235 4.73 -1.16 -1.87
N CYS A 236 6.05 -1.30 -1.80
CA CYS A 236 6.97 -0.41 -2.53
C CYS A 236 6.91 -0.59 -4.05
N HIS A 237 6.50 -1.75 -4.55
CA HIS A 237 6.31 -1.96 -5.99
C HIS A 237 5.21 -1.08 -6.62
N LYS A 238 4.38 -0.43 -5.81
CA LYS A 238 3.43 0.59 -6.25
C LYS A 238 4.04 2.01 -6.24
N ILE A 239 5.08 2.22 -5.43
CA ILE A 239 5.81 3.50 -5.29
C ILE A 239 7.04 3.49 -6.22
N TYR A 240 6.81 3.05 -7.47
CA TYR A 240 7.81 3.04 -8.56
C TYR A 240 9.11 2.28 -8.26
N SER A 241 9.09 1.44 -7.22
CA SER A 241 10.26 0.76 -6.68
C SER A 241 10.23 -0.76 -6.97
N PRO A 242 11.28 -1.54 -6.63
CA PRO A 242 11.33 -2.97 -6.93
C PRO A 242 10.24 -3.81 -6.25
N THR A 243 9.99 -5.00 -6.80
CA THR A 243 9.13 -6.02 -6.18
C THR A 243 9.77 -6.68 -4.96
N GLY A 244 8.96 -7.31 -4.11
CA GLY A 244 9.44 -8.07 -2.96
C GLY A 244 9.98 -7.20 -1.83
N ILE A 245 9.56 -5.92 -1.78
CA ILE A 245 9.84 -4.97 -0.71
C ILE A 245 8.54 -4.29 -0.28
N GLY A 246 8.38 -4.19 1.03
CA GLY A 246 7.40 -3.36 1.70
C GLY A 246 8.00 -2.75 2.96
N VAL A 247 7.22 -1.89 3.58
CA VAL A 247 7.59 -1.23 4.84
C VAL A 247 6.45 -1.41 5.82
N LEU A 248 6.79 -1.75 7.05
CA LEU A 248 5.95 -1.52 8.22
C LEU A 248 6.55 -0.34 8.98
N TYR A 249 5.83 0.76 9.06
CA TYR A 249 6.01 1.71 10.15
C TYR A 249 5.27 1.20 11.38
N GLY A 250 5.90 1.34 12.54
CA GLY A 250 5.20 1.20 13.82
C GLY A 250 5.81 2.10 14.87
N LYS A 251 4.99 2.65 15.77
CA LYS A 251 5.49 3.43 16.90
C LYS A 251 6.53 2.62 17.67
N LYS A 252 7.71 3.21 17.90
CA LYS A 252 8.85 2.49 18.49
C LYS A 252 8.50 1.77 19.79
N VAL A 253 7.68 2.40 20.65
CA VAL A 253 7.22 1.83 21.92
C VAL A 253 6.46 0.51 21.74
N LEU A 254 5.61 0.41 20.71
CA LEU A 254 4.88 -0.81 20.38
C LEU A 254 5.81 -1.84 19.75
N LEU A 255 6.66 -1.40 18.82
CA LEU A 255 7.63 -2.28 18.17
C LEU A 255 8.59 -2.91 19.17
N ASP A 256 9.06 -2.17 20.18
CA ASP A 256 9.92 -2.72 21.24
C ASP A 256 9.18 -3.75 22.11
N ALA A 257 7.91 -3.47 22.43
CA ALA A 257 7.08 -4.28 23.33
C ALA A 257 6.57 -5.60 22.72
N MET A 258 6.29 -5.60 21.42
CA MET A 258 5.77 -6.79 20.72
C MET A 258 6.81 -7.93 20.65
N PRO A 259 6.38 -9.20 20.63
CA PRO A 259 7.28 -10.34 20.44
C PRO A 259 7.87 -10.38 19.02
N PRO A 260 8.94 -11.16 18.75
CA PRO A 260 9.40 -11.36 17.39
C PRO A 260 8.38 -12.11 16.52
N TYR A 261 8.43 -11.86 15.21
CA TYR A 261 7.59 -12.54 14.21
C TYR A 261 8.28 -13.77 13.61
N HIS A 262 9.29 -13.55 12.77
CA HIS A 262 10.18 -14.61 12.27
C HIS A 262 11.41 -14.74 13.18
N GLY A 263 11.87 -15.98 13.39
CA GLY A 263 13.11 -16.27 14.12
C GLY A 263 14.23 -16.72 13.19
N GLY A 264 15.46 -16.28 13.45
CA GLY A 264 16.62 -16.64 12.64
C GLY A 264 17.87 -15.81 12.98
N GLY A 265 18.85 -15.80 12.06
CA GLY A 265 19.97 -14.85 12.13
C GLY A 265 19.50 -13.40 12.02
N ASP A 266 20.40 -12.45 12.29
CA ASP A 266 20.16 -10.99 12.24
C ASP A 266 19.23 -10.41 13.31
N MET A 267 18.14 -11.10 13.64
CA MET A 267 17.16 -10.64 14.62
C MET A 267 17.50 -10.96 16.09
N ILE A 268 18.62 -11.63 16.33
CA ILE A 268 19.09 -12.06 17.65
C ILE A 268 20.19 -11.14 18.19
N ARG A 269 20.33 -11.12 19.52
CA ARG A 269 21.50 -10.61 20.23
C ARG A 269 22.38 -11.74 20.74
N THR A 270 21.79 -12.77 21.33
CA THR A 270 22.50 -13.99 21.78
C THR A 270 21.65 -15.23 21.51
N VAL A 271 22.31 -16.34 21.20
CA VAL A 271 21.68 -17.66 21.01
C VAL A 271 22.46 -18.70 21.79
N SER A 272 21.76 -19.48 22.62
CA SER A 272 22.23 -20.75 23.19
C SER A 272 21.11 -21.80 23.09
N PHE A 273 21.40 -23.07 23.40
CA PHE A 273 20.37 -24.11 23.41
C PHE A 273 19.31 -23.90 24.50
N GLU A 274 19.68 -23.20 25.58
CA GLU A 274 18.81 -22.90 26.72
C GLU A 274 17.96 -21.65 26.46
N ARG A 275 18.50 -20.62 25.80
CA ARG A 275 17.80 -19.34 25.62
C ARG A 275 18.34 -18.49 24.47
N THR A 276 17.42 -17.79 23.81
CA THR A 276 17.70 -16.72 22.85
C THR A 276 17.30 -15.36 23.42
N THR A 277 18.10 -14.31 23.15
CA THR A 277 17.70 -12.91 23.34
C THR A 277 17.71 -12.18 22.01
N TYR A 278 16.82 -11.20 21.84
CA TYR A 278 16.56 -10.55 20.56
C TYR A 278 17.33 -9.24 20.39
N ALA A 279 17.60 -8.87 19.14
CA ALA A 279 18.15 -7.57 18.77
C ALA A 279 17.13 -6.45 19.05
N PRO A 280 17.58 -5.18 19.18
CA PRO A 280 16.66 -4.05 19.18
C PRO A 280 15.96 -3.89 17.82
N VAL A 281 14.90 -3.09 17.78
CA VAL A 281 14.26 -2.67 16.53
C VAL A 281 15.22 -1.76 15.73
N PRO A 282 15.27 -1.87 14.39
CA PRO A 282 14.36 -2.64 13.53
C PRO A 282 14.73 -4.12 13.37
N ALA A 283 15.99 -4.49 13.65
CA ALA A 283 16.54 -5.82 13.34
C ALA A 283 15.74 -6.99 13.95
N LYS A 284 15.07 -6.80 15.09
CA LYS A 284 14.15 -7.79 15.70
C LYS A 284 13.14 -8.40 14.72
N TYR A 285 12.73 -7.65 13.69
CA TYR A 285 11.72 -8.05 12.73
C TYR A 285 12.26 -8.39 11.34
N GLU A 286 13.58 -8.31 11.14
CA GLU A 286 14.26 -8.53 9.86
C GLU A 286 15.13 -9.79 9.95
N ALA A 287 14.47 -10.94 10.11
CA ALA A 287 15.15 -12.22 10.31
C ALA A 287 15.81 -12.74 9.02
N GLY A 288 17.10 -13.05 9.12
CA GLY A 288 17.93 -13.54 8.01
C GLY A 288 18.38 -12.44 7.05
N THR A 289 19.04 -12.85 5.96
CA THR A 289 19.52 -11.92 4.93
C THR A 289 18.34 -11.19 4.29
N PRO A 290 18.28 -9.84 4.33
CA PRO A 290 17.21 -9.08 3.70
C PRO A 290 17.38 -9.01 2.18
N ASN A 291 16.36 -8.52 1.48
CA ASN A 291 16.43 -8.18 0.06
C ASN A 291 17.20 -6.86 -0.12
N VAL A 292 18.54 -6.91 0.00
CA VAL A 292 19.41 -5.71 0.00
C VAL A 292 19.26 -4.90 -1.28
N ALA A 293 19.33 -5.54 -2.45
CA ALA A 293 19.23 -4.86 -3.73
C ALA A 293 17.87 -4.17 -3.92
N GLY A 294 16.78 -4.84 -3.51
CA GLY A 294 15.44 -4.24 -3.53
C GLY A 294 15.33 -3.03 -2.61
N VAL A 295 15.94 -3.08 -1.42
CA VAL A 295 15.98 -1.93 -0.49
C VAL A 295 16.78 -0.76 -1.08
N VAL A 296 17.91 -1.03 -1.73
CA VAL A 296 18.68 0.00 -2.44
C VAL A 296 17.85 0.64 -3.56
N GLY A 297 17.17 -0.17 -4.37
CA GLY A 297 16.28 0.33 -5.43
C GLY A 297 15.09 1.12 -4.88
N LEU A 298 14.54 0.75 -3.72
CA LEU A 298 13.54 1.57 -3.01
C LEU A 298 14.11 2.93 -2.62
N GLY A 299 15.33 2.96 -2.06
CA GLY A 299 16.01 4.22 -1.76
C GLY A 299 16.14 5.12 -2.99
N ALA A 300 16.50 4.56 -4.15
CA ALA A 300 16.56 5.29 -5.41
C ALA A 300 15.19 5.79 -5.88
N GLY A 301 14.12 5.00 -5.71
CA GLY A 301 12.76 5.40 -6.06
C GLY A 301 12.23 6.57 -5.23
N ILE A 302 12.51 6.56 -3.92
CA ILE A 302 12.16 7.68 -3.03
C ILE A 302 12.97 8.93 -3.40
N GLU A 303 14.26 8.78 -3.67
CA GLU A 303 15.13 9.89 -4.08
C GLU A 303 14.66 10.49 -5.42
N TYR A 304 14.28 9.64 -6.37
CA TYR A 304 13.72 10.06 -7.65
C TYR A 304 12.48 10.94 -7.45
N LEU A 305 11.49 10.47 -6.67
CA LEU A 305 10.28 11.24 -6.36
C LEU A 305 10.59 12.55 -5.63
N ALA A 306 11.51 12.53 -4.67
CA ALA A 306 11.95 13.74 -3.97
C ALA A 306 12.58 14.74 -4.96
N GLY A 307 13.42 14.24 -5.88
CA GLY A 307 14.13 14.99 -6.90
C GLY A 307 13.22 15.71 -7.88
N LEU A 308 12.09 15.11 -8.29
CA LEU A 308 11.09 15.76 -9.16
C LEU A 308 10.62 17.11 -8.58
N GLY A 309 10.50 17.16 -7.25
CA GLY A 309 10.10 18.33 -6.51
C GLY A 309 11.25 19.18 -6.01
N GLY A 310 12.51 18.85 -6.28
CA GLY A 310 13.69 19.62 -5.84
C GLY A 310 14.37 19.10 -4.56
N GLY A 311 14.09 17.87 -4.13
CA GLY A 311 14.81 17.14 -3.09
C GLY A 311 14.21 17.21 -1.69
N GLY A 312 14.54 16.21 -0.87
CA GLY A 312 14.09 16.11 0.52
C GLY A 312 12.57 15.93 0.68
N ARG A 313 12.09 16.07 1.92
CA ARG A 313 10.65 15.93 2.23
C ARG A 313 9.79 17.06 1.64
N GLU A 314 10.32 18.28 1.56
CA GLU A 314 9.62 19.38 0.87
C GLU A 314 9.48 19.12 -0.63
N GLY A 315 10.50 18.54 -1.26
CA GLY A 315 10.43 18.07 -2.64
C GLY A 315 9.36 17.01 -2.81
N LEU A 316 9.31 16.00 -1.93
CA LEU A 316 8.22 15.04 -1.91
C LEU A 316 6.84 15.72 -1.79
N GLY A 317 6.70 16.74 -0.94
CA GLY A 317 5.45 17.50 -0.82
C GLY A 317 4.98 18.09 -2.14
N ARG A 318 5.87 18.82 -2.84
CA ARG A 318 5.56 19.38 -4.15
C ARG A 318 5.27 18.30 -5.20
N THR A 319 6.03 17.20 -5.18
CA THR A 319 5.84 16.07 -6.10
C THR A 319 4.47 15.43 -5.90
N PHE A 320 4.11 15.02 -4.68
CA PHE A 320 2.84 14.36 -4.42
C PHE A 320 1.63 15.28 -4.61
N GLU A 321 1.75 16.59 -4.36
CA GLU A 321 0.71 17.56 -4.70
C GLU A 321 0.45 17.59 -6.21
N ALA A 322 1.51 17.64 -7.02
CA ALA A 322 1.39 17.59 -8.48
C ALA A 322 0.85 16.25 -8.98
N ILE A 323 1.34 15.13 -8.43
CA ILE A 323 0.90 13.77 -8.78
C ILE A 323 -0.60 13.64 -8.51
N HIS A 324 -1.05 13.98 -7.30
CA HIS A 324 -2.44 13.84 -6.90
C HIS A 324 -3.38 14.66 -7.81
N ALA A 325 -3.03 15.93 -8.06
CA ALA A 325 -3.83 16.79 -8.93
C ALA A 325 -3.91 16.25 -10.37
N TRP A 326 -2.80 15.76 -10.92
CA TRP A 326 -2.76 15.22 -12.28
C TRP A 326 -3.55 13.91 -12.41
N GLU A 327 -3.33 12.98 -11.49
CA GLU A 327 -4.02 11.69 -11.49
C GLU A 327 -5.53 11.84 -11.29
N LEU A 328 -5.96 12.80 -10.44
CA LEU A 328 -7.37 13.13 -10.26
C LEU A 328 -7.97 13.71 -11.54
N ALA A 329 -7.29 14.63 -12.22
CA ALA A 329 -7.76 15.20 -13.48
C ALA A 329 -7.94 14.14 -14.58
N LEU A 330 -7.02 13.17 -14.69
CA LEU A 330 -7.15 12.04 -15.61
C LEU A 330 -8.35 11.12 -15.26
N ALA A 331 -8.55 10.84 -13.97
CA ALA A 331 -9.68 10.05 -13.52
C ALA A 331 -11.02 10.75 -13.77
N GLU A 332 -11.12 12.05 -13.51
CA GLU A 332 -12.31 12.86 -13.79
C GLU A 332 -12.63 12.90 -15.30
N ARG A 333 -11.60 13.09 -16.13
CA ARG A 333 -11.75 13.04 -17.59
C ARG A 333 -12.29 11.69 -18.05
N ALA A 334 -11.70 10.59 -17.57
CA ALA A 334 -12.16 9.24 -17.89
C ALA A 334 -13.59 9.01 -17.41
N HIS A 335 -13.94 9.41 -16.18
CA HIS A 335 -15.29 9.29 -15.66
C HIS A 335 -16.31 10.09 -16.49
N ALA A 336 -15.98 11.31 -16.89
CA ALA A 336 -16.84 12.14 -17.72
C ALA A 336 -17.10 11.49 -19.09
N GLY A 337 -16.05 10.96 -19.75
CA GLY A 337 -16.21 10.27 -21.02
C GLY A 337 -16.97 8.95 -20.91
N LEU A 338 -16.74 8.18 -19.85
CA LEU A 338 -17.44 6.91 -19.61
C LEU A 338 -18.92 7.11 -19.24
N ALA A 339 -19.28 8.25 -18.62
CA ALA A 339 -20.67 8.56 -18.26
C ALA A 339 -21.60 8.69 -19.48
N GLU A 340 -21.06 8.96 -20.65
CA GLU A 340 -21.81 9.01 -21.93
C GLU A 340 -22.17 7.61 -22.47
N ILE A 341 -21.63 6.54 -21.88
CA ILE A 341 -21.85 5.15 -22.35
C ILE A 341 -23.11 4.58 -21.69
N PRO A 342 -24.14 4.15 -22.46
CA PRO A 342 -25.34 3.55 -21.88
C PRO A 342 -25.04 2.31 -21.03
N GLY A 343 -25.58 2.29 -19.81
CA GLY A 343 -25.36 1.21 -18.84
C GLY A 343 -24.06 1.32 -18.06
N TYR A 344 -23.27 2.38 -18.24
CA TYR A 344 -22.14 2.67 -17.37
C TYR A 344 -22.60 2.97 -15.94
N ARG A 345 -21.89 2.39 -14.97
CA ARG A 345 -22.05 2.70 -13.57
C ARG A 345 -20.69 2.75 -12.88
N ARG A 346 -20.40 3.90 -12.28
CA ARG A 346 -19.26 4.09 -11.36
C ARG A 346 -19.53 3.31 -10.05
N THR A 347 -18.50 2.75 -9.44
CA THR A 347 -18.66 1.95 -8.20
C THR A 347 -18.21 2.64 -6.92
N GLY A 348 -17.68 3.86 -7.00
CA GLY A 348 -17.34 4.70 -5.85
C GLY A 348 -17.34 6.17 -6.27
N GLU A 349 -18.04 7.01 -5.51
CA GLU A 349 -18.34 8.43 -5.78
C GLU A 349 -17.98 9.30 -4.57
N ALA A 350 -16.99 8.86 -3.78
CA ALA A 350 -16.50 9.59 -2.62
C ALA A 350 -16.05 11.01 -2.99
N ALA A 351 -16.22 11.96 -2.06
CA ALA A 351 -15.84 13.34 -2.28
C ALA A 351 -14.33 13.50 -2.47
N GLU A 352 -13.53 12.74 -1.73
CA GLU A 352 -12.08 12.69 -1.80
C GLU A 352 -11.64 11.38 -2.48
N GLY A 353 -11.03 11.48 -3.66
CA GLY A 353 -10.68 10.34 -4.50
C GLY A 353 -9.27 10.41 -5.08
N SER A 354 -8.76 9.28 -5.57
CA SER A 354 -7.48 9.18 -6.28
C SER A 354 -7.66 8.93 -7.77
N GLY A 355 -6.55 8.72 -8.50
CA GLY A 355 -6.54 8.34 -9.91
C GLY A 355 -7.08 6.95 -10.25
N ILE A 356 -7.99 6.38 -9.45
CA ILE A 356 -8.55 5.04 -9.66
C ILE A 356 -9.98 5.14 -10.16
N VAL A 357 -10.23 4.52 -11.31
CA VAL A 357 -11.53 4.48 -12.01
C VAL A 357 -12.03 3.04 -12.05
N SER A 358 -12.94 2.69 -11.12
CA SER A 358 -13.65 1.41 -11.13
C SER A 358 -15.10 1.57 -11.59
N PHE A 359 -15.53 0.66 -12.46
CA PHE A 359 -16.83 0.73 -13.09
C PHE A 359 -17.33 -0.63 -13.58
N VAL A 360 -18.61 -0.65 -13.91
CA VAL A 360 -19.26 -1.70 -14.69
C VAL A 360 -20.00 -1.08 -15.87
N VAL A 361 -20.26 -1.89 -16.89
CA VAL A 361 -21.10 -1.51 -18.04
C VAL A 361 -22.12 -2.61 -18.27
N ASP A 362 -23.40 -2.28 -18.20
CA ASP A 362 -24.48 -3.26 -18.36
C ASP A 362 -24.33 -4.02 -19.69
N GLY A 363 -24.48 -5.35 -19.64
CA GLY A 363 -24.36 -6.23 -20.81
C GLY A 363 -22.92 -6.52 -21.27
N VAL A 364 -21.90 -5.99 -20.60
CA VAL A 364 -20.49 -6.32 -20.88
C VAL A 364 -19.85 -6.88 -19.62
N HIS A 365 -19.42 -8.14 -19.65
CA HIS A 365 -18.73 -8.73 -18.50
C HIS A 365 -17.35 -8.07 -18.32
N PRO A 366 -16.92 -7.71 -17.10
CA PRO A 366 -15.63 -7.03 -16.90
C PRO A 366 -14.42 -7.75 -17.51
N HIS A 367 -14.41 -9.08 -17.49
CA HIS A 367 -13.34 -9.86 -18.13
C HIS A 367 -13.31 -9.70 -19.65
N ASP A 368 -14.47 -9.71 -20.32
CA ASP A 368 -14.54 -9.49 -21.76
C ASP A 368 -14.04 -8.08 -22.12
N LEU A 369 -14.43 -7.10 -21.30
CA LEU A 369 -13.95 -5.73 -21.46
C LEU A 369 -12.42 -5.63 -21.34
N GLY A 370 -11.83 -6.28 -20.34
CA GLY A 370 -10.37 -6.33 -20.18
C GLY A 370 -9.67 -6.95 -21.39
N THR A 371 -10.19 -8.04 -21.93
CA THR A 371 -9.63 -8.70 -23.12
C THR A 371 -9.75 -7.85 -24.38
N ILE A 372 -10.87 -7.17 -24.58
CA ILE A 372 -11.05 -6.28 -25.74
C ILE A 372 -10.10 -5.08 -25.65
N LEU A 373 -10.00 -4.44 -24.48
CA LEU A 373 -9.10 -3.32 -24.28
C LEU A 373 -7.62 -3.69 -24.47
N ASP A 374 -7.20 -4.88 -24.05
CA ASP A 374 -5.84 -5.38 -24.27
C ASP A 374 -5.51 -5.50 -25.76
N SER A 375 -6.50 -5.89 -26.60
CA SER A 375 -6.32 -5.93 -28.07
C SER A 375 -6.10 -4.54 -28.70
N ASP A 376 -6.48 -3.47 -27.99
CA ASP A 376 -6.22 -2.07 -28.35
C ASP A 376 -5.03 -1.47 -27.58
N ALA A 377 -4.21 -2.31 -26.96
CA ALA A 377 -3.03 -1.96 -26.16
C ALA A 377 -3.35 -1.14 -24.90
N ILE A 378 -4.53 -1.32 -24.31
CA ILE A 378 -4.97 -0.64 -23.08
C ILE A 378 -5.00 -1.67 -21.95
N ALA A 379 -4.00 -1.61 -21.06
CA ALA A 379 -3.90 -2.54 -19.94
C ALA A 379 -4.72 -2.04 -18.75
N ILE A 380 -5.88 -2.66 -18.52
CA ILE A 380 -6.69 -2.49 -17.31
C ILE A 380 -6.75 -3.80 -16.51
N ARG A 381 -7.41 -3.78 -15.35
CA ARG A 381 -7.71 -4.98 -14.58
C ARG A 381 -9.20 -5.23 -14.46
N ALA A 382 -9.59 -6.50 -14.60
CA ALA A 382 -10.95 -6.95 -14.40
C ALA A 382 -10.99 -8.04 -13.33
N GLY A 383 -11.94 -7.95 -12.40
CA GLY A 383 -12.13 -8.94 -11.35
C GLY A 383 -12.60 -8.32 -10.04
N HIS A 384 -12.29 -9.00 -8.94
CA HIS A 384 -12.66 -8.56 -7.60
C HIS A 384 -11.57 -7.69 -6.93
N HIS A 385 -10.43 -7.47 -7.57
CA HIS A 385 -9.30 -6.64 -7.07
C HIS A 385 -8.85 -6.97 -5.64
N CYS A 386 -8.93 -8.25 -5.27
CA CYS A 386 -8.69 -8.70 -3.90
C CYS A 386 -9.57 -7.99 -2.84
N CYS A 387 -10.81 -7.62 -3.19
CA CYS A 387 -11.79 -6.94 -2.34
C CYS A 387 -13.17 -7.61 -2.45
N MET A 388 -13.23 -8.95 -2.35
CA MET A 388 -14.50 -9.70 -2.52
C MET A 388 -15.65 -9.23 -1.59
N PRO A 389 -15.42 -8.88 -0.30
CA PRO A 389 -16.49 -8.33 0.54
C PRO A 389 -17.08 -7.03 -0.01
N LEU A 390 -16.25 -6.17 -0.58
CA LEU A 390 -16.68 -4.96 -1.26
C LEU A 390 -17.53 -5.29 -2.50
N MET A 391 -17.11 -6.25 -3.32
CA MET A 391 -17.89 -6.68 -4.49
C MET A 391 -19.29 -7.17 -4.09
N LYS A 392 -19.38 -7.93 -2.99
CA LYS A 392 -20.65 -8.35 -2.40
C LYS A 392 -21.50 -7.15 -1.92
N ARG A 393 -20.90 -6.15 -1.27
CA ARG A 393 -21.58 -4.91 -0.84
C ARG A 393 -22.10 -4.08 -2.03
N LEU A 394 -21.37 -4.07 -3.14
CA LEU A 394 -21.73 -3.38 -4.38
C LEU A 394 -22.74 -4.14 -5.24
N GLY A 395 -23.05 -5.40 -4.90
CA GLY A 395 -23.97 -6.24 -5.66
C GLY A 395 -23.43 -6.65 -7.04
N VAL A 396 -22.11 -6.71 -7.22
CA VAL A 396 -21.47 -7.09 -8.49
C VAL A 396 -20.49 -8.24 -8.30
N PRO A 397 -20.31 -9.13 -9.29
CA PRO A 397 -19.32 -10.21 -9.19
C PRO A 397 -17.88 -9.71 -9.41
N ALA A 398 -17.72 -8.64 -10.19
CA ALA A 398 -16.44 -8.03 -10.56
C ALA A 398 -16.65 -6.60 -11.07
N THR A 399 -15.57 -5.83 -11.15
CA THR A 399 -15.52 -4.54 -11.86
C THR A 399 -14.36 -4.50 -12.83
N ALA A 400 -14.44 -3.62 -13.83
CA ALA A 400 -13.27 -3.15 -14.56
C ALA A 400 -12.63 -2.00 -13.78
N ARG A 401 -11.30 -1.94 -13.79
CA ARG A 401 -10.53 -0.91 -13.10
C ARG A 401 -9.40 -0.40 -13.99
N ALA A 402 -9.48 0.87 -14.34
CA ALA A 402 -8.34 1.65 -14.79
C ALA A 402 -7.77 2.42 -13.59
N SER A 403 -6.46 2.51 -13.49
CA SER A 403 -5.76 3.17 -12.40
C SER A 403 -4.59 3.93 -12.97
N PHE A 404 -4.64 5.25 -12.85
CA PHE A 404 -3.65 6.17 -13.38
C PHE A 404 -2.45 6.28 -12.45
N ALA A 405 -1.31 6.61 -13.02
CA ALA A 405 -0.09 7.07 -12.38
C ALA A 405 0.34 8.39 -13.02
N PHE A 406 1.25 9.13 -12.39
CA PHE A 406 1.67 10.44 -12.89
C PHE A 406 2.23 10.46 -14.33
N TYR A 407 2.76 9.35 -14.83
CA TYR A 407 3.28 9.26 -16.20
C TYR A 407 2.19 9.03 -17.26
N ASN A 408 0.93 8.80 -16.86
CA ASN A 408 -0.15 8.61 -17.80
C ASN A 408 -0.60 9.94 -18.42
N THR A 409 -1.24 9.86 -19.59
CA THR A 409 -1.60 11.04 -20.38
C THR A 409 -3.11 11.17 -20.61
N GLU A 410 -3.56 12.36 -21.02
CA GLU A 410 -4.96 12.58 -21.41
C GLU A 410 -5.37 11.70 -22.59
N GLU A 411 -4.46 11.47 -23.56
CA GLU A 411 -4.71 10.60 -24.69
C GLU A 411 -4.91 9.13 -24.26
N GLU A 412 -4.20 8.68 -23.22
CA GLU A 412 -4.42 7.34 -22.66
C GLU A 412 -5.78 7.23 -21.95
N ALA A 413 -6.25 8.31 -21.29
CA ALA A 413 -7.60 8.38 -20.73
C ALA A 413 -8.68 8.39 -21.84
N ASP A 414 -8.46 9.12 -22.93
CA ASP A 414 -9.39 9.14 -24.08
C ASP A 414 -9.46 7.77 -24.77
N ARG A 415 -8.31 7.11 -24.94
CA ARG A 415 -8.25 5.75 -25.49
C ARG A 415 -9.02 4.76 -24.64
N LEU A 416 -8.97 4.88 -23.31
CA LEU A 416 -9.80 4.06 -22.42
C LEU A 416 -11.29 4.26 -22.72
N VAL A 417 -11.76 5.51 -22.80
CA VAL A 417 -13.17 5.82 -23.09
C VAL A 417 -13.59 5.26 -24.45
N GLU A 418 -12.81 5.51 -25.50
CA GLU A 418 -13.07 5.00 -26.85
C GLU A 418 -13.12 3.46 -26.86
N GLY A 419 -12.16 2.81 -26.22
CA GLY A 419 -12.11 1.35 -26.12
C GLY A 419 -13.33 0.76 -25.42
N VAL A 420 -13.79 1.35 -24.31
CA VAL A 420 -14.99 0.89 -23.60
C VAL A 420 -16.24 1.12 -24.45
N MET A 421 -16.33 2.25 -25.15
CA MET A 421 -17.45 2.54 -26.04
C MET A 421 -17.52 1.54 -27.21
N ASN A 422 -16.37 1.19 -27.80
CA ASN A 422 -16.27 0.20 -28.86
C ASN A 422 -16.64 -1.20 -28.36
N ALA A 423 -16.15 -1.60 -27.19
CA ALA A 423 -16.53 -2.86 -26.56
C ALA A 423 -18.05 -2.93 -26.34
N LYS A 424 -18.67 -1.86 -25.81
CA LYS A 424 -20.13 -1.82 -25.63
C LYS A 424 -20.90 -2.00 -26.95
N ARG A 425 -20.43 -1.41 -28.05
CA ARG A 425 -21.05 -1.60 -29.38
C ARG A 425 -21.00 -3.04 -29.87
N MET A 426 -19.99 -3.83 -29.48
CA MET A 426 -19.87 -5.24 -29.88
C MET A 426 -20.91 -6.15 -29.19
N PHE A 427 -21.42 -5.74 -28.03
CA PHE A 427 -22.41 -6.48 -27.23
C PHE A 427 -23.81 -5.86 -27.25
N SER A 428 -24.04 -4.82 -28.06
CA SER A 428 -25.33 -4.13 -28.17
C SER A 428 -26.17 -4.62 -29.34
#